data_AF-A0A382T0G5-F1
#
_entry.id   AF-A0A382T0G5-F1
#
_cell.length_a   1.000
_cell.length_b   1.000
_cell.length_c   1.000
_cell.angle_alpha   90.00
_cell.angle_beta   90.00
_cell.angle_gamma   90.00
#
_symmetry.space_group_name_H-M   'P 1'
#
loop_
_entity.id
_entity.type
_entity.pdbx_description
1 polymer ?
#
loop_
_entity_poly.entity_id
_entity_poly.type
_entity_poly.pdbx_seq_one_letter_code
_entity_poly.pdbx_strand_id
1 'polypeptide(L)'
;MAVSSRSGITILFVTIVVCTFILFPILQVVVERDPQLSAYDDDKNDISQFRESLENEDGTSYNVSAILSNPAVLEEVGNPSETLLIIAGTESPYTILELEILVEFIANGGSILVFGDFDYSNTIANLFGIKFVKHKLWDQNYKGNVSLIETTANVDGQPYAVLLNEPVAIQSAP
;
A
#
# COMPACT_ATOMS: atom_id res chain seq x y z
N MET A 1 26.80 9.04 46.50
CA MET A 1 27.39 7.70 46.73
C MET A 1 28.38 7.45 45.60
N ALA A 2 29.69 7.47 45.86
CA ALA A 2 30.69 7.29 44.80
C ALA A 2 30.79 5.81 44.43
N VAL A 3 30.42 5.46 43.20
CA VAL A 3 30.57 4.10 42.69
C VAL A 3 32.07 3.83 42.51
N SER A 4 32.61 2.79 43.16
CA SER A 4 34.02 2.42 42.99
C SER A 4 34.29 1.97 41.55
N SER A 5 35.49 2.20 41.02
CA SER A 5 35.78 1.93 39.59
C SER A 5 35.50 0.48 39.19
N ARG A 6 35.72 -0.48 40.10
CA ARG A 6 35.45 -1.91 39.88
C ARG A 6 33.95 -2.19 39.79
N SER A 7 33.14 -1.55 40.64
CA SER A 7 31.68 -1.68 40.65
C SER A 7 31.03 -0.99 39.45
N GLY A 8 31.60 0.12 38.99
CA GLY A 8 31.16 0.80 37.77
C GLY A 8 31.40 -0.05 36.53
N ILE A 9 32.56 -0.72 36.44
CA ILE A 9 32.87 -1.64 35.35
C ILE A 9 31.93 -2.86 35.36
N THR A 10 31.59 -3.39 36.54
CA THR A 10 30.66 -4.54 36.63
C THR A 10 29.26 -4.15 36.20
N ILE A 11 28.76 -2.99 36.63
CA ILE A 11 27.45 -2.48 36.22
C ILE A 11 27.42 -2.23 34.70
N LEU A 12 28.48 -1.64 34.13
CA LEU A 12 28.59 -1.46 32.68
C LEU A 12 28.51 -2.81 31.94
N PHE A 13 29.26 -3.81 32.39
CA PHE A 13 29.29 -5.14 31.76
C PHE A 13 27.93 -5.83 31.83
N VAL A 14 27.27 -5.77 32.99
CA VAL A 14 25.92 -6.33 33.16
C VAL A 14 24.92 -5.62 32.27
N THR A 15 24.96 -4.29 32.20
CA THR A 15 24.07 -3.52 31.32
C THR A 15 24.30 -3.86 29.85
N ILE A 16 25.56 -3.98 29.40
CA ILE A 16 25.87 -4.40 28.02
C ILE A 16 25.30 -5.81 27.75
N VAL A 17 25.54 -6.76 28.65
CA VAL A 17 25.03 -8.14 28.50
C VAL A 17 23.50 -8.16 28.44
N VAL A 18 22.82 -7.44 29.34
CA VAL A 18 21.35 -7.34 29.33
C VAL A 18 20.85 -6.66 28.06
N CYS A 19 21.49 -5.58 27.62
CA CYS A 19 21.12 -4.88 26.40
C CYS A 19 21.30 -5.78 25.16
N THR A 20 22.41 -6.51 25.05
CA THR A 20 22.71 -7.35 23.89
C THR A 20 21.91 -8.65 23.86
N PHE A 21 21.71 -9.31 25.01
CA PHE A 21 21.07 -10.63 25.04
C PHE A 21 19.57 -10.60 25.35
N ILE A 22 19.04 -9.49 25.86
CA ILE A 22 17.61 -9.37 26.21
C ILE A 22 16.96 -8.26 25.39
N LEU A 23 17.41 -7.00 25.53
CA LEU A 23 16.74 -5.87 24.86
C LEU A 23 16.87 -5.93 23.34
N PHE A 24 18.07 -6.21 22.82
CA PHE A 24 18.32 -6.28 21.38
C PHE A 24 17.46 -7.32 20.67
N PRO A 25 17.38 -8.60 21.10
CA PRO A 25 16.48 -9.56 20.46
C PRO A 25 14.99 -9.20 20.60
N ILE A 26 14.57 -8.59 21.72
CA ILE A 26 13.18 -8.10 21.87
C ILE A 26 12.88 -6.97 20.88
N LEU A 27 13.82 -6.05 20.67
CA LEU A 27 13.71 -4.97 19.68
C LEU A 27 13.84 -5.48 18.23
N GLN A 28 14.55 -6.60 18.03
CA GLN A 28 14.65 -7.29 16.75
C GLN A 28 13.46 -8.21 16.44
N VAL A 29 12.46 -8.32 17.32
CA VAL A 29 11.11 -8.74 16.89
C VAL A 29 10.47 -7.57 16.10
N VAL A 30 11.18 -7.13 15.06
CA VAL A 30 10.56 -6.51 13.90
C VAL A 30 9.83 -7.66 13.24
N VAL A 31 8.52 -7.49 13.09
CA VAL A 31 7.64 -8.45 12.45
C VAL A 31 8.15 -8.63 11.02
N GLU A 32 8.94 -9.67 10.76
CA GLU A 32 9.09 -10.21 9.40
C GLU A 32 7.67 -10.61 8.97
N ARG A 33 7.09 -9.82 8.07
CA ARG A 33 5.88 -10.19 7.37
C ARG A 33 6.35 -10.99 6.18
N ASP A 34 5.93 -12.26 6.09
CA ASP A 34 6.12 -13.02 4.87
C ASP A 34 5.54 -12.20 3.70
N PRO A 35 6.22 -12.13 2.55
CA PRO A 35 5.68 -11.43 1.39
C PRO A 35 4.29 -11.98 1.08
N GLN A 36 3.34 -11.08 0.83
CA GLN A 36 1.96 -11.42 0.46
C GLN A 36 1.62 -10.68 -0.82
N LEU A 37 0.65 -11.20 -1.58
CA LEU A 37 0.13 -10.56 -2.80
C LEU A 37 1.18 -10.42 -3.91
N SER A 38 2.10 -11.40 -4.04
CA SER A 38 3.02 -11.45 -5.18
C SER A 38 2.25 -11.67 -6.48
N ALA A 39 2.68 -11.03 -7.57
CA ALA A 39 2.09 -11.28 -8.89
C ALA A 39 2.78 -12.43 -9.67
N TYR A 40 3.91 -12.92 -9.15
CA TYR A 40 4.82 -13.84 -9.86
C TYR A 40 5.14 -15.11 -9.09
N ASP A 41 4.54 -15.28 -7.92
CA ASP A 41 4.72 -16.46 -7.08
C ASP A 41 3.46 -17.34 -7.10
N ASP A 42 3.57 -18.57 -6.61
CA ASP A 42 2.54 -19.61 -6.70
C ASP A 42 1.82 -19.91 -5.38
N ASP A 43 2.01 -19.05 -4.37
CA ASP A 43 1.39 -19.19 -3.06
C ASP A 43 -0.09 -18.78 -3.05
N LYS A 44 -0.83 -19.29 -2.06
CA LYS A 44 -2.30 -19.09 -1.97
C LYS A 44 -2.68 -17.62 -1.73
N ASN A 45 -1.80 -16.84 -1.13
CA ASN A 45 -2.02 -15.43 -0.75
C ASN A 45 -1.57 -14.43 -1.82
N ASP A 46 -1.35 -14.90 -3.05
CA ASP A 46 -0.84 -14.11 -4.16
C ASP A 46 -1.92 -13.62 -5.12
N ILE A 47 -1.52 -12.70 -6.02
CA ILE A 47 -2.34 -12.13 -7.09
C ILE A 47 -1.93 -12.64 -8.47
N SER A 48 -1.15 -13.73 -8.54
CA SER A 48 -0.68 -14.33 -9.78
C SER A 48 -1.81 -14.75 -10.72
N GLN A 49 -2.89 -15.33 -10.19
CA GLN A 49 -4.10 -15.64 -10.97
C GLN A 49 -4.74 -14.38 -11.58
N PHE A 50 -4.76 -13.27 -10.83
CA PHE A 50 -5.30 -12.01 -11.34
C PHE A 50 -4.44 -11.46 -12.48
N ARG A 51 -3.11 -11.51 -12.34
CA ARG A 51 -2.17 -11.17 -13.44
C ARG A 51 -2.40 -12.07 -14.66
N GLU A 52 -2.49 -13.38 -14.46
CA GLU A 52 -2.70 -14.36 -15.54
C GLU A 52 -4.02 -14.13 -16.28
N SER A 53 -5.10 -13.80 -15.57
CA SER A 53 -6.37 -13.41 -16.17
C SER A 53 -6.21 -12.18 -17.05
N LEU A 54 -5.51 -11.12 -16.61
CA LEU A 54 -5.31 -9.91 -17.41
C LEU A 54 -4.53 -10.15 -18.72
N GLU A 55 -3.64 -11.13 -18.73
CA GLU A 55 -2.80 -11.47 -19.87
C GLU A 55 -3.44 -12.50 -20.82
N ASN A 56 -4.15 -13.49 -20.27
CA ASN A 56 -4.52 -14.70 -21.01
C ASN A 56 -6.03 -14.97 -21.10
N GLU A 57 -6.88 -14.22 -20.39
CA GLU A 57 -8.33 -14.43 -20.42
C GLU A 57 -8.97 -13.84 -21.70
N ASP A 58 -9.92 -14.58 -22.27
CA ASP A 58 -10.64 -14.19 -23.48
C ASP A 58 -11.31 -12.81 -23.32
N GLY A 59 -10.87 -11.84 -24.12
CA GLY A 59 -11.36 -10.46 -24.06
C GLY A 59 -10.47 -9.49 -23.30
N THR A 60 -9.37 -9.97 -22.72
CA THR A 60 -8.28 -9.14 -22.18
C THR A 60 -6.99 -9.37 -22.98
N SER A 61 -6.15 -8.35 -23.06
CA SER A 61 -4.86 -8.41 -23.77
C SER A 61 -3.92 -7.34 -23.20
N TYR A 62 -3.78 -7.30 -21.88
CA TYR A 62 -2.89 -6.36 -21.23
C TYR A 62 -1.46 -6.88 -21.20
N ASN A 63 -0.49 -6.00 -21.44
CA ASN A 63 0.91 -6.27 -21.13
C ASN A 63 1.15 -5.91 -19.66
N VAL A 64 1.22 -6.91 -18.79
CA VAL A 64 1.43 -6.69 -17.36
C VAL A 64 2.92 -6.71 -17.05
N SER A 65 3.40 -5.68 -16.37
CA SER A 65 4.79 -5.53 -15.94
C SER A 65 4.83 -5.17 -14.47
N ALA A 66 5.80 -5.74 -13.73
CA ALA A 66 6.03 -5.40 -12.34
C ALA A 66 6.78 -4.07 -12.24
N ILE A 67 6.22 -3.12 -11.49
CA ILE A 67 6.98 -1.95 -11.05
C ILE A 67 7.56 -2.29 -9.68
N LEU A 68 8.89 -2.35 -9.60
CA LEU A 68 9.57 -2.68 -8.35
C LEU A 68 9.58 -1.46 -7.43
N SER A 69 8.72 -1.48 -6.40
CA SER A 69 8.76 -0.73 -5.14
C SER A 69 8.77 0.81 -5.16
N ASN A 70 9.13 1.48 -6.26
CA ASN A 70 9.17 2.93 -6.36
C ASN A 70 8.35 3.42 -7.57
N PRO A 71 7.33 4.26 -7.35
CA PRO A 71 6.55 4.91 -8.41
C PRO A 71 7.35 5.69 -9.43
N ALA A 72 8.61 6.08 -9.16
CA ALA A 72 9.45 6.82 -10.10
C ALA A 72 9.60 6.14 -11.47
N VAL A 73 9.45 4.82 -11.55
CA VAL A 73 9.44 4.08 -12.85
C VAL A 73 8.28 4.53 -13.76
N LEU A 74 7.22 5.12 -13.20
CA LEU A 74 6.10 5.66 -13.99
C LEU A 74 6.52 6.82 -14.89
N GLU A 75 7.60 7.53 -14.56
CA GLU A 75 8.17 8.58 -15.44
C GLU A 75 8.71 7.99 -16.76
N GLU A 76 9.05 6.70 -16.77
CA GLU A 76 9.53 6.00 -17.98
C GLU A 76 8.38 5.43 -18.83
N VAL A 77 7.15 5.45 -18.32
CA VAL A 77 5.97 4.95 -19.05
C VAL A 77 5.59 5.95 -20.14
N GLY A 78 5.81 5.56 -21.40
CA GLY A 78 5.64 6.47 -22.55
C GLY A 78 4.21 6.93 -22.83
N ASN A 79 3.19 6.11 -22.51
CA ASN A 79 1.78 6.42 -22.78
C ASN A 79 0.92 6.26 -21.51
N PRO A 80 0.91 7.24 -20.58
CA PRO A 80 0.12 7.15 -19.36
C PRO A 80 -1.37 6.93 -19.62
N SER A 81 -1.95 7.57 -20.65
CA SER A 81 -3.37 7.42 -21.02
C SER A 81 -3.82 6.02 -21.42
N GLU A 82 -2.88 5.13 -21.74
CA GLU A 82 -3.13 3.73 -22.08
C GLU A 82 -2.64 2.77 -20.99
N THR A 83 -2.22 3.32 -19.84
CA THR A 83 -1.60 2.57 -18.74
C THR A 83 -2.50 2.57 -17.50
N LEU A 84 -2.65 1.39 -16.90
CA LEU A 84 -3.26 1.19 -15.60
C LEU A 84 -2.18 0.82 -14.58
N LEU A 85 -2.00 1.64 -13.55
CA LEU A 85 -1.22 1.29 -12.38
C LEU A 85 -2.10 0.54 -11.39
N ILE A 86 -1.66 -0.63 -10.94
CA ILE A 86 -2.34 -1.42 -9.90
C ILE A 86 -1.48 -1.39 -8.64
N ILE A 87 -2.06 -0.91 -7.54
CA ILE A 87 -1.42 -0.86 -6.23
C ILE A 87 -2.14 -1.84 -5.31
N ALA A 88 -1.44 -2.89 -4.89
CA ALA A 88 -1.96 -3.91 -3.99
C ALA A 88 -1.01 -4.08 -2.81
N GLY A 89 -1.56 -4.27 -1.60
CA GLY A 89 -0.75 -4.64 -0.43
C GLY A 89 0.30 -3.59 -0.07
N THR A 90 -0.12 -2.35 0.16
CA THR A 90 0.80 -1.28 0.52
C THR A 90 1.48 -1.57 1.88
N GLU A 91 2.77 -1.89 1.89
CA GLU A 91 3.51 -2.25 3.12
C GLU A 91 4.21 -1.05 3.80
N SER A 92 4.23 0.12 3.16
CA SER A 92 4.82 1.35 3.71
C SER A 92 4.10 2.60 3.21
N PRO A 93 4.08 3.71 3.97
CA PRO A 93 3.45 4.94 3.51
C PRO A 93 4.22 5.53 2.33
N TYR A 94 3.49 6.06 1.34
CA TYR A 94 4.09 6.82 0.25
C TYR A 94 4.64 8.16 0.74
N THR A 95 5.82 8.52 0.26
CA THR A 95 6.45 9.82 0.48
C THR A 95 5.79 10.90 -0.39
N ILE A 96 6.00 12.17 -0.04
CA ILE A 96 5.44 13.30 -0.80
C ILE A 96 5.87 13.25 -2.28
N LEU A 97 7.14 12.94 -2.55
CA LEU A 97 7.65 12.83 -3.92
C LEU A 97 6.97 11.71 -4.71
N GLU A 98 6.76 10.56 -4.07
CA GLU A 98 6.05 9.45 -4.72
C GLU A 98 4.59 9.81 -5.01
N LEU A 99 3.93 10.53 -4.10
CA LEU A 99 2.57 11.03 -4.33
C LEU A 99 2.53 12.05 -5.49
N GLU A 100 3.52 12.95 -5.59
CA GLU A 100 3.64 13.89 -6.72
C GLU A 100 3.76 13.16 -8.06
N ILE A 101 4.58 12.10 -8.13
CA ILE A 101 4.72 11.26 -9.34
C ILE A 101 3.38 10.59 -9.70
N LEU A 102 2.62 10.09 -8.72
CA LEU A 102 1.31 9.49 -8.98
C LEU A 102 0.28 10.53 -9.47
N VAL A 103 0.31 11.75 -8.94
CA VAL A 103 -0.55 12.85 -9.39
C VAL A 103 -0.20 13.24 -10.83
N GLU A 104 1.09 13.36 -11.16
CA GLU A 104 1.53 13.63 -12.52
C GLU A 104 1.13 12.52 -13.51
N PHE A 105 1.27 11.25 -13.11
CA PHE A 105 0.83 10.11 -13.91
C PHE A 105 -0.66 10.19 -14.28
N ILE A 106 -1.54 10.50 -13.32
CA ILE A 106 -2.98 10.65 -13.58
C ILE A 106 -3.26 11.92 -14.37
N ALA A 107 -2.58 13.04 -14.09
CA ALA A 107 -2.71 14.27 -14.86
C ALA A 107 -2.37 14.07 -16.35
N ASN A 108 -1.46 13.14 -16.65
CA ASN A 108 -1.13 12.72 -18.02
C ASN A 108 -2.10 11.69 -18.62
N GLY A 109 -3.22 11.40 -17.95
CA GLY A 109 -4.28 10.50 -18.41
C GLY A 109 -4.21 9.08 -17.83
N GLY A 110 -3.22 8.79 -16.98
CA GLY A 110 -3.07 7.50 -16.31
C GLY A 110 -4.25 7.13 -15.42
N SER A 111 -4.51 5.83 -15.33
CA SER A 111 -5.53 5.28 -14.41
C SER A 111 -4.85 4.54 -13.27
N ILE A 112 -5.37 4.67 -12.04
CA ILE A 112 -4.87 3.93 -10.87
C ILE A 112 -6.01 3.08 -10.28
N LEU A 113 -5.71 1.81 -10.03
CA LEU A 113 -6.55 0.89 -9.26
C LEU A 113 -5.86 0.54 -7.94
N VAL A 114 -6.53 0.76 -6.82
CA VAL A 114 -5.97 0.53 -5.48
C VAL A 114 -6.74 -0.58 -4.76
N PHE A 115 -6.04 -1.68 -4.47
CA PHE A 115 -6.46 -2.71 -3.53
C PHE A 115 -5.82 -2.43 -2.17
N GLY A 116 -6.53 -1.66 -1.35
CA GLY A 116 -6.01 -1.14 -0.08
C GLY A 116 -6.82 -1.56 1.14
N ASP A 117 -6.20 -1.40 2.31
CA ASP A 117 -6.83 -1.48 3.63
C ASP A 117 -6.67 -0.13 4.38
N PHE A 118 -7.18 -0.04 5.62
CA PHE A 118 -7.19 1.19 6.43
C PHE A 118 -5.82 1.73 6.85
N ASP A 119 -4.73 1.08 6.45
CA ASP A 119 -3.36 1.38 6.88
C ASP A 119 -2.65 2.36 5.93
N TYR A 120 -1.61 1.92 5.22
CA TYR A 120 -0.76 2.74 4.37
C TYR A 120 -1.45 3.14 3.07
N SER A 121 -2.44 2.39 2.59
CA SER A 121 -3.20 2.76 1.38
C SER A 121 -3.93 4.10 1.51
N ASN A 122 -4.20 4.55 2.74
CA ASN A 122 -4.74 5.88 3.00
C ASN A 122 -3.81 7.03 2.58
N THR A 123 -2.50 6.79 2.45
CA THR A 123 -1.57 7.83 1.97
C THR A 123 -1.90 8.29 0.56
N ILE A 124 -2.36 7.39 -0.31
CA ILE A 124 -2.85 7.71 -1.66
C ILE A 124 -4.33 8.11 -1.62
N ALA A 125 -5.19 7.35 -0.94
CA ALA A 125 -6.63 7.60 -0.95
C ALA A 125 -7.00 9.03 -0.50
N ASN A 126 -6.25 9.57 0.47
CA ASN A 126 -6.45 10.92 0.98
C ASN A 126 -6.25 12.00 -0.09
N LEU A 127 -5.42 11.76 -1.13
CA LEU A 127 -5.27 12.70 -2.26
C LEU A 127 -6.62 12.95 -2.93
N PHE A 128 -7.47 11.92 -2.99
CA PHE A 128 -8.78 11.96 -3.62
C PHE A 128 -9.91 12.27 -2.63
N GLY A 129 -9.60 12.71 -1.41
CA GLY A 129 -10.59 12.99 -0.36
C GLY A 129 -11.32 11.73 0.15
N ILE A 130 -10.74 10.55 -0.09
CA ILE A 130 -11.30 9.25 0.30
C ILE A 130 -10.42 8.64 1.38
N LYS A 131 -11.05 7.83 2.25
CA LYS A 131 -10.35 7.15 3.33
C LYS A 131 -10.89 5.74 3.53
N PHE A 132 -9.98 4.77 3.53
CA PHE A 132 -10.21 3.43 4.04
C PHE A 132 -10.27 3.46 5.56
N VAL A 133 -11.29 2.84 6.15
CA VAL A 133 -11.49 2.84 7.61
C VAL A 133 -11.46 1.42 8.16
N LYS A 134 -11.02 1.27 9.42
CA LYS A 134 -10.81 -0.02 10.09
C LYS A 134 -12.09 -0.82 10.41
N HIS A 135 -13.24 -0.35 9.96
CA HIS A 135 -14.51 -0.99 10.32
C HIS A 135 -14.71 -2.28 9.53
N LYS A 136 -15.07 -3.37 10.23
CA LYS A 136 -15.53 -4.59 9.57
C LYS A 136 -16.87 -4.32 8.93
N LEU A 137 -16.97 -4.66 7.66
CA LEU A 137 -18.21 -4.55 6.91
C LEU A 137 -18.93 -5.88 7.00
N TRP A 138 -20.20 -5.82 7.36
CA TRP A 138 -21.06 -6.98 7.39
C TRP A 138 -22.05 -6.87 6.24
N ASP A 139 -21.79 -7.60 5.16
CA ASP A 139 -22.75 -7.73 4.09
C ASP A 139 -23.73 -8.86 4.44
N GLN A 140 -25.01 -8.51 4.58
CA GLN A 140 -26.08 -9.48 4.84
C GLN A 140 -26.77 -9.94 3.55
N ASN A 141 -26.54 -9.25 2.43
CA ASN A 141 -27.21 -9.46 1.15
C ASN A 141 -26.18 -9.44 0.02
N TYR A 142 -25.19 -10.34 0.09
CA TYR A 142 -24.18 -10.48 -0.96
C TYR A 142 -24.84 -10.54 -2.33
N LYS A 143 -24.65 -9.48 -3.12
CA LYS A 143 -24.97 -9.45 -4.53
C LYS A 143 -23.67 -9.68 -5.27
N GLY A 144 -23.61 -10.73 -6.09
CA GLY A 144 -22.44 -11.00 -6.95
C GLY A 144 -22.20 -9.96 -8.05
N ASN A 145 -22.91 -8.82 -8.03
CA ASN A 145 -22.63 -7.68 -8.88
C ASN A 145 -21.92 -6.61 -8.05
N VAL A 146 -20.71 -6.24 -8.48
CA VAL A 146 -19.96 -5.13 -7.88
C VAL A 146 -20.58 -3.82 -8.35
N SER A 147 -21.42 -3.21 -7.52
CA SER A 147 -21.84 -1.83 -7.73
C SER A 147 -20.66 -0.91 -7.42
N LEU A 148 -20.20 -0.15 -8.41
CA LEU A 148 -19.23 0.92 -8.18
C LEU A 148 -19.96 2.24 -8.08
N ILE A 149 -19.68 3.00 -7.02
CA ILE A 149 -20.16 4.37 -6.85
C ILE A 149 -19.16 5.29 -7.53
N GLU A 150 -19.62 6.03 -8.52
CA GLU A 150 -18.84 7.10 -9.14
C GLU A 150 -18.94 8.38 -8.30
N THR A 151 -17.80 8.98 -8.00
CA THR A 151 -17.68 10.28 -7.35
C THR A 151 -16.61 11.12 -8.03
N THR A 152 -16.53 12.40 -7.68
CA THR A 152 -15.52 13.31 -8.22
C THR A 152 -14.61 13.77 -7.09
N ALA A 153 -13.31 13.60 -7.28
CA ALA A 153 -12.27 14.13 -6.41
C ALA A 153 -11.53 15.28 -7.10
N ASN A 154 -11.11 16.29 -6.34
CA ASN A 154 -10.29 17.37 -6.87
C ASN A 154 -8.87 17.23 -6.34
N VAL A 155 -7.90 17.02 -7.24
CA VAL A 155 -6.47 16.97 -6.92
C VAL A 155 -5.80 18.10 -7.68
N ASP A 156 -5.09 18.98 -6.98
CA ASP A 156 -4.45 20.18 -7.55
C ASP A 156 -5.36 21.06 -8.44
N GLY A 157 -6.64 21.13 -8.07
CA GLY A 157 -7.64 21.91 -8.80
C GLY A 157 -8.17 21.25 -10.09
N GLN A 158 -7.72 20.03 -10.41
CA GLN A 158 -8.26 19.22 -11.50
C GLN A 158 -9.26 18.19 -10.97
N PRO A 159 -10.43 18.03 -11.62
CA PRO A 159 -11.41 17.03 -11.25
C PRO A 159 -11.05 15.66 -11.84
N TYR A 160 -11.16 14.61 -11.02
CA TYR A 160 -10.95 13.22 -11.40
C TYR A 160 -12.17 12.38 -11.04
N ALA A 161 -12.57 11.49 -11.95
CA ALA A 161 -13.58 10.48 -11.66
C ALA A 161 -12.96 9.40 -10.77
N VAL A 162 -13.65 9.07 -9.69
CA VAL A 162 -13.24 8.01 -8.77
C VAL A 162 -14.37 7.00 -8.65
N LEU A 163 -14.04 5.74 -8.95
CA LEU A 163 -14.95 4.61 -8.80
C LEU A 163 -14.65 3.90 -7.49
N LEU A 164 -15.67 3.79 -6.64
CA LEU A 164 -15.54 3.23 -5.30
C LEU A 164 -16.39 1.97 -5.17
N ASN A 165 -15.84 0.97 -4.49
CA ASN A 165 -16.62 -0.17 -4.01
C ASN A 165 -17.77 0.33 -3.10
N GLU A 166 -19.00 -0.14 -3.34
CA GLU A 166 -20.15 0.04 -2.45
C GLU A 166 -19.84 -0.39 -0.98
N PRO A 167 -20.59 0.12 -0.01
CA PRO A 167 -20.06 0.73 1.21
C PRO A 167 -18.88 -0.02 1.85
N VAL A 168 -17.67 0.50 1.62
CA VAL A 168 -16.48 0.31 2.45
C VAL A 168 -16.33 1.47 3.43
N ALA A 169 -17.37 1.70 4.27
CA ALA A 169 -17.36 2.70 5.34
C ALA A 169 -16.64 4.04 5.00
N ILE A 170 -17.01 4.65 3.87
CA ILE A 170 -16.43 5.91 3.42
C ILE A 170 -17.00 7.03 4.31
N GLN A 171 -16.10 7.75 4.98
CA GLN A 171 -16.40 9.04 5.60
C GLN A 171 -15.76 10.12 4.74
N SER A 172 -16.52 11.11 4.27
CA SER A 172 -15.91 12.32 3.71
C SER A 172 -15.02 12.97 4.77
N ALA A 173 -13.78 13.28 4.41
CA ALA A 173 -12.91 14.07 5.27
C ALA A 173 -13.58 15.43 5.60
N PRO A 174 -13.37 15.98 6.80
CA PRO A 174 -13.94 17.26 7.21
C PRO A 174 -13.38 18.45 6.40
#